data_AF-A0A2M7CZK6-F1
#
_entry.id   AF-A0A2M7CZK6-F1
#
_cell.length_a   1.000
_cell.length_b   1.000
_cell.length_c   1.000
_cell.angle_alpha   90.00
_cell.angle_beta   90.00
_cell.angle_gamma   90.00
#
_symmetry.space_group_name_H-M   'P 1'
#
loop_
_entity.id
_entity.type
_entity.pdbx_description
1 polymer ?
#
loop_
_entity_poly.entity_id
_entity_poly.type
_entity_poly.pdbx_seq_one_letter_code
_entity_poly.pdbx_strand_id
1 'polypeptide(L)'
;MFILGFHFPADMGNNVPDEAVVAKLDESGVDVSGINEIKMSTEYHGQTEELSYTNKDTFMFKALAHYIKTAETDYMIYTNRYQISELSKRLDSDDETMALCKKFDSMAHFKITAA
;
A
#
# COMPACT_ATOMS: atom_id res chain seq x y z
N MET A 1 7.37 0.75 -16.94
CA MET A 1 6.66 -0.14 -15.99
C MET A 1 5.91 0.73 -15.00
N PHE A 2 4.76 0.29 -14.46
CA PHE A 2 4.03 1.02 -13.41
C PHE A 2 4.15 0.31 -12.06
N ILE A 3 4.63 1.03 -11.05
CA ILE A 3 4.67 0.55 -9.65
C ILE A 3 4.03 1.61 -8.77
N LEU A 4 2.99 1.24 -8.02
CA LEU A 4 2.24 2.16 -7.16
C LEU A 4 1.67 3.39 -7.89
N GLY A 5 1.35 3.25 -9.18
CA GLY A 5 0.91 4.38 -10.02
C GLY A 5 2.04 5.25 -10.56
N PHE A 6 3.29 5.06 -10.12
CA PHE A 6 4.45 5.75 -10.68
C PHE A 6 4.89 5.12 -11.99
N HIS A 7 5.17 5.98 -12.97
CA HIS A 7 5.73 5.56 -14.25
C HIS A 7 7.26 5.45 -14.17
N PHE A 8 7.78 4.26 -14.47
CA PHE A 8 9.22 4.01 -14.62
C PHE A 8 9.59 3.82 -16.10
N PRO A 9 10.78 4.31 -16.52
CA PRO A 9 11.33 4.10 -17.85
C PRO A 9 11.26 2.64 -18.34
N ALA A 10 11.06 2.44 -19.64
CA ALA A 10 10.87 1.11 -20.23
C ALA A 10 12.17 0.27 -20.25
N ASP A 11 13.32 0.94 -20.34
CA ASP A 11 14.66 0.34 -20.30
C ASP A 11 14.98 -0.33 -18.95
N MET A 12 14.38 0.11 -17.86
CA MET A 12 14.46 -0.56 -16.56
C MET A 12 13.72 -1.91 -16.55
N GLY A 13 12.80 -2.14 -17.48
CA GLY A 13 12.05 -3.40 -17.59
C GLY A 13 11.37 -3.79 -16.28
N ASN A 14 11.62 -5.03 -15.81
CA ASN A 14 11.14 -5.55 -14.52
C ASN A 14 12.13 -5.33 -13.38
N ASN A 15 13.28 -4.69 -13.63
CA ASN A 15 14.39 -4.55 -12.69
C ASN A 15 14.42 -3.15 -12.05
N VAL A 16 13.25 -2.62 -11.70
CA VAL A 16 13.21 -1.35 -10.96
C VAL A 16 13.65 -1.63 -9.52
N PRO A 17 14.71 -0.98 -9.03
CA PRO A 17 15.19 -1.16 -7.67
C PRO A 17 14.20 -0.56 -6.68
N ASP A 18 14.08 -1.18 -5.50
CA ASP A 18 13.13 -0.75 -4.46
C ASP A 18 13.40 0.71 -4.04
N GLU A 19 14.68 1.12 -3.99
CA GLU A 19 15.10 2.47 -3.64
C GLU A 19 14.55 3.53 -4.61
N ALA A 20 14.39 3.19 -5.90
CA ALA A 20 13.80 4.10 -6.88
C ALA A 20 12.29 4.27 -6.66
N VAL A 21 11.61 3.25 -6.15
CA VAL A 21 10.19 3.32 -5.77
C VAL A 21 10.02 4.16 -4.52
N VAL A 22 10.87 3.95 -3.51
CA VAL A 22 10.88 4.76 -2.29
C VAL A 22 11.13 6.22 -2.62
N ALA A 23 12.12 6.53 -3.47
CA ALA A 23 12.41 7.89 -3.90
C ALA A 23 11.20 8.54 -4.59
N LYS A 24 10.50 7.83 -5.48
CA LYS A 24 9.28 8.33 -6.12
C LYS A 24 8.15 8.60 -5.14
N LEU A 25 8.01 7.73 -4.13
CA LEU A 25 7.02 7.91 -3.08
C LEU A 25 7.32 9.13 -2.21
N ASP A 26 8.57 9.32 -1.82
CA ASP A 26 9.00 10.51 -1.07
C ASP A 26 8.88 11.79 -1.92
N GLU A 27 9.24 11.74 -3.22
CA GLU A 27 9.06 12.84 -4.18
C GLU A 27 7.58 13.22 -4.39
N SER A 28 6.64 12.29 -4.17
CA SER A 28 5.21 12.57 -4.30
C SER A 28 4.69 13.58 -3.27
N GLY A 29 5.45 13.80 -2.19
CA GLY A 29 5.08 14.73 -1.12
C GLY A 29 3.80 14.32 -0.40
N VAL A 30 3.55 13.01 -0.25
CA VAL A 30 2.41 12.52 0.53
C VAL A 30 2.56 12.97 1.98
N ASP A 31 1.64 13.81 2.44
CA ASP A 31 1.59 14.26 3.82
C ASP A 31 0.80 13.26 4.66
N VAL A 32 1.51 12.60 5.60
CA VAL A 32 0.95 11.61 6.53
C VAL A 32 0.75 12.18 7.94
N SER A 33 1.12 13.45 8.18
CA SER A 33 1.11 14.04 9.52
C SER A 33 -0.28 14.06 10.16
N GLY A 34 -1.31 14.28 9.34
CA GLY A 34 -2.72 14.29 9.76
C GLY A 34 -3.41 12.93 9.78
N ILE A 35 -2.76 11.85 9.31
CA ILE A 35 -3.35 10.51 9.24
C ILE A 35 -2.87 9.73 10.46
N ASN A 36 -3.77 9.32 11.34
CA ASN A 36 -3.43 8.52 12.52
C ASN A 36 -3.48 7.02 12.24
N GLU A 37 -4.38 6.62 11.37
CA GLU A 37 -4.65 5.22 11.09
C GLU A 37 -5.11 5.05 9.65
N ILE A 38 -4.72 3.95 9.03
CA ILE A 38 -5.28 3.49 7.76
C ILE A 38 -6.23 2.35 8.07
N LYS A 39 -7.51 2.55 7.74
CA LYS A 39 -8.56 1.56 7.92
C LYS A 39 -8.85 0.86 6.61
N MET A 40 -9.04 -0.46 6.69
CA MET A 40 -9.48 -1.28 5.59
C MET A 40 -10.67 -2.13 6.02
N SER A 41 -11.69 -2.24 5.17
CA SER A 41 -12.82 -3.12 5.40
C SER A 41 -13.00 -4.05 4.21
N THR A 42 -13.24 -5.32 4.48
CA THR A 42 -13.64 -6.31 3.47
C THR A 42 -14.86 -7.08 3.94
N GLU A 43 -15.66 -7.56 3.00
CA GLU A 43 -16.77 -8.47 3.27
C GLU A 43 -16.48 -9.84 2.67
N TYR A 44 -16.68 -10.90 3.45
CA TYR A 44 -16.53 -12.29 3.01
C TYR A 44 -17.64 -13.14 3.62
N HIS A 45 -18.48 -13.76 2.78
CA HIS A 45 -19.63 -14.59 3.20
C HIS A 45 -20.56 -13.92 4.24
N GLY A 46 -20.85 -12.63 4.07
CA GLY A 46 -21.73 -11.87 4.98
C GLY A 46 -21.09 -11.51 6.32
N GLN A 47 -19.78 -11.70 6.47
CA GLN A 47 -18.99 -11.20 7.60
C GLN A 47 -18.15 -10.02 7.14
N THR A 48 -18.21 -8.92 7.89
CA THR A 48 -17.32 -7.76 7.70
C THR A 48 -16.07 -7.97 8.56
N GLU A 49 -14.91 -7.90 7.93
CA GLU A 49 -13.62 -7.81 8.61
C GLU A 49 -13.09 -6.38 8.47
N GLU A 50 -12.75 -5.78 9.60
CA GLU A 50 -12.08 -4.50 9.68
C GLU A 50 -10.61 -4.71 10.07
N LEU A 51 -9.72 -4.04 9.35
CA LEU A 51 -8.28 -4.02 9.59
C LEU A 51 -7.85 -2.58 9.85
N SER A 52 -6.93 -2.42 10.80
CA SER A 52 -6.25 -1.17 11.05
C SER A 52 -4.76 -1.31 10.78
N TYR A 53 -4.16 -0.20 10.39
CA TYR A 53 -2.72 -0.09 10.20
C TYR A 53 -2.24 1.27 10.71
N THR A 54 -1.34 1.26 11.70
CA THR A 54 -1.01 2.44 12.52
C THR A 54 0.48 2.79 12.53
N ASN A 55 1.35 1.86 12.17
CA ASN A 55 2.79 2.11 12.13
C ASN A 55 3.19 3.05 10.98
N LYS A 56 3.33 4.34 11.29
CA LYS A 56 3.62 5.43 10.34
C LYS A 56 5.04 5.45 9.78
N ASP A 57 5.95 4.73 10.43
CA ASP A 57 7.39 4.76 10.09
C ASP A 57 7.73 3.82 8.92
N THR A 58 6.75 3.11 8.38
CA THR A 58 6.95 2.09 7.34
C THR A 58 6.69 2.59 5.93
N PHE A 59 7.26 1.87 4.97
CA PHE A 59 6.91 2.02 3.57
C PHE A 59 5.42 1.74 3.33
N MET A 60 4.88 0.66 3.94
CA MET A 60 3.46 0.30 3.86
C MET A 60 2.55 1.49 4.17
N PHE A 61 2.78 2.22 5.26
CA PHE A 61 1.92 3.36 5.64
C PHE A 61 1.90 4.44 4.57
N LYS A 62 3.10 4.88 4.17
CA LYS A 62 3.25 5.95 3.17
C LYS A 62 2.65 5.55 1.83
N ALA A 63 2.85 4.30 1.41
CA ALA A 63 2.33 3.78 0.15
C ALA A 63 0.79 3.71 0.15
N LEU A 64 0.19 3.25 1.25
CA LEU A 64 -1.27 3.23 1.40
C LEU A 64 -1.86 4.64 1.49
N ALA A 65 -1.22 5.57 2.22
CA ALA A 65 -1.63 6.97 2.28
C ALA A 65 -1.56 7.62 0.88
N HIS A 66 -0.50 7.34 0.13
CA HIS A 66 -0.37 7.81 -1.24
C HIS A 66 -1.50 7.23 -2.12
N TYR A 67 -1.75 5.93 -2.02
CA TYR A 67 -2.83 5.27 -2.75
C TYR A 67 -4.19 5.91 -2.48
N ILE A 68 -4.55 6.15 -1.22
CA ILE A 68 -5.82 6.79 -0.84
C ILE A 68 -5.97 8.18 -1.49
N LYS A 69 -4.87 8.92 -1.63
CA LYS A 69 -4.88 10.27 -2.19
C LYS A 69 -4.96 10.29 -3.72
N THR A 70 -4.44 9.26 -4.39
CA THR A 70 -4.24 9.27 -5.86
C THR A 70 -5.11 8.29 -6.62
N ALA A 71 -5.67 7.28 -5.95
CA ALA A 71 -6.56 6.32 -6.59
C ALA A 71 -7.91 6.96 -6.95
N GLU A 72 -8.48 6.56 -8.08
CA GLU A 72 -9.81 6.98 -8.52
C GLU A 72 -10.96 6.27 -7.78
N THR A 73 -10.64 5.38 -6.83
CA THR A 73 -11.57 4.52 -6.12
C THR A 73 -11.12 4.27 -4.69
N ASP A 74 -12.10 4.12 -3.79
CA ASP A 74 -11.86 3.76 -2.38
C ASP A 74 -11.53 2.27 -2.21
N TYR A 75 -11.51 1.47 -3.29
CA TYR A 75 -11.14 0.06 -3.23
C TYR A 75 -9.70 -0.16 -3.68
N MET A 76 -8.97 -1.01 -2.98
CA MET A 76 -7.62 -1.40 -3.37
C MET A 76 -7.62 -2.22 -4.67
N ILE A 77 -7.03 -1.67 -5.72
CA ILE A 77 -6.75 -2.38 -6.97
C ILE A 77 -5.75 -3.49 -6.67
N TYR A 78 -6.07 -4.72 -7.10
CA TYR A 78 -5.27 -5.93 -6.81
C TYR A 78 -3.78 -5.75 -7.12
N THR A 79 -3.44 -5.21 -8.29
CA THR A 79 -2.04 -4.98 -8.69
C THR A 79 -1.31 -4.03 -7.75
N ASN A 80 -1.93 -2.91 -7.36
CA ASN A 80 -1.34 -1.97 -6.40
C ASN A 80 -1.16 -2.63 -5.04
N ARG A 81 -2.19 -3.32 -4.53
CA ARG A 81 -2.13 -4.03 -3.25
C ARG A 81 -1.00 -5.05 -3.22
N TYR A 82 -0.85 -5.84 -4.29
CA TYR A 82 0.22 -6.82 -4.41
C TYR A 82 1.59 -6.13 -4.44
N GLN A 83 1.76 -5.07 -5.22
CA GLN A 83 3.01 -4.29 -5.27
C GLN A 83 3.39 -3.71 -3.91
N ILE A 84 2.42 -3.11 -3.19
CA ILE A 84 2.63 -2.60 -1.83
C ILE A 84 3.08 -3.74 -0.91
N SER A 85 2.35 -4.87 -0.93
CA SER A 85 2.66 -6.04 -0.08
C SER A 85 4.08 -6.55 -0.31
N GLU A 86 4.47 -6.77 -1.57
CA GLU A 86 5.78 -7.34 -1.90
C GLU A 86 6.94 -6.41 -1.57
N LEU A 87 6.78 -5.09 -1.80
CA LEU A 87 7.79 -4.10 -1.41
C LEU A 87 7.90 -4.01 0.11
N SER A 88 6.76 -3.97 0.82
CA SER A 88 6.73 -3.89 2.28
C SER A 88 7.36 -5.12 2.93
N LYS A 89 7.16 -6.33 2.40
CA LYS A 89 7.85 -7.57 2.86
C LYS A 89 9.37 -7.46 2.83
N ARG A 90 9.95 -6.62 1.96
CA ARG A 90 11.40 -6.43 1.81
C ARG A 90 11.92 -5.21 2.58
N LEU A 91 11.13 -4.15 2.65
CA LEU A 91 11.52 -2.85 3.18
C LEU A 91 11.14 -2.66 4.66
N ASP A 92 10.04 -3.26 5.08
CA ASP A 92 9.51 -3.19 6.44
C ASP A 92 9.74 -4.54 7.13
N SER A 93 10.06 -4.52 8.42
CA SER A 93 10.39 -5.73 9.19
C SER A 93 9.54 -5.91 10.45
N ASP A 94 8.46 -5.14 10.60
CA ASP A 94 7.60 -5.19 11.78
C ASP A 94 6.41 -6.14 11.62
N ASP A 95 5.91 -6.61 12.75
CA ASP A 95 4.84 -7.62 12.81
C ASP A 95 3.51 -7.10 12.26
N GLU A 96 3.20 -5.80 12.41
CA GLU A 96 1.95 -5.21 11.90
C GLU A 96 1.96 -5.23 10.37
N THR A 97 3.08 -4.82 9.75
CA THR A 97 3.25 -4.90 8.29
C THR A 97 3.14 -6.33 7.79
N MET A 98 3.83 -7.28 8.43
CA MET A 98 3.80 -8.68 8.00
C MET A 98 2.40 -9.30 8.12
N ALA A 99 1.65 -8.94 9.16
CA ALA A 99 0.27 -9.37 9.32
C ALA A 99 -0.63 -8.81 8.21
N LEU A 100 -0.48 -7.53 7.86
CA LEU A 100 -1.24 -6.92 6.77
C LEU A 100 -0.87 -7.50 5.40
N CYS A 101 0.42 -7.70 5.13
CA CYS A 101 0.90 -8.36 3.92
C CYS A 101 0.24 -9.74 3.72
N LYS A 102 0.11 -10.53 4.79
CA LYS A 102 -0.59 -11.82 4.75
C LYS A 102 -2.08 -11.70 4.41
N LYS A 103 -2.74 -10.63 4.85
CA LYS A 103 -4.13 -10.32 4.46
C LYS A 103 -4.23 -9.93 2.99
N PHE A 104 -3.25 -9.18 2.49
CA PHE A 104 -3.18 -8.77 1.09
C PHE A 104 -2.92 -9.92 0.10
N ASP A 105 -2.39 -11.05 0.57
CA ASP A 105 -2.24 -12.27 -0.24
C ASP A 105 -3.61 -12.96 -0.53
N SER A 106 -4.69 -12.55 0.13
CA SER A 106 -6.05 -13.09 -0.11
C SER A 106 -6.71 -12.53 -1.38
N MET A 107 -7.78 -13.15 -1.87
CA MET A 107 -8.58 -12.63 -2.99
C MET A 107 -9.68 -11.63 -2.55
N ALA A 108 -9.61 -11.14 -1.31
CA ALA A 108 -10.60 -10.21 -0.76
C ALA A 108 -10.54 -8.83 -1.43
N HIS A 109 -11.64 -8.07 -1.38
CA HIS A 109 -11.67 -6.68 -1.82
C HIS A 109 -11.65 -5.77 -0.60
N PHE A 110 -10.59 -4.98 -0.46
CA PHE A 110 -10.44 -4.05 0.65
C PHE A 110 -10.89 -2.66 0.20
N LYS A 111 -11.93 -2.14 0.84
CA LYS A 111 -12.18 -0.69 0.85
C LYS A 111 -11.20 -0.06 1.83
N ILE A 112 -10.56 1.05 1.47
CA ILE A 112 -9.49 1.68 2.22
C ILE A 112 -9.80 3.16 2.47
N THR A 113 -9.50 3.64 3.67
CA THR A 113 -9.72 5.04 4.09
C THR A 113 -8.65 5.48 5.10
N ALA A 114 -8.29 6.76 5.06
CA ALA A 114 -7.45 7.39 6.09
C ALA A 114 -8.33 7.94 7.23
N ALA A 115 -7.90 7.76 8.48
CA ALA A 115 -8.57 8.24 9.70
C ALA A 115 -7.63 9.02 10.61
#